data_AF-A0A938LEP7-F1
#
_entry.id   AF-A0A938LEP7-F1
#
_cell.length_a   1.000
_cell.length_b   1.000
_cell.length_c   1.000
_cell.angle_alpha   90.00
_cell.angle_beta   90.00
_cell.angle_gamma   90.00
#
_symmetry.space_group_name_H-M   'P 1'
#
loop_
_entity.id
_entity.type
_entity.pdbx_description
1 polymer ?
#
loop_
_entity_poly.entity_id
_entity_poly.type
_entity_poly.pdbx_seq_one_letter_code
_entity_poly.pdbx_strand_id
1 'polypeptide(L)'
;MARPTQQFACPFCQGLFLSEPPEGGPVTVQCPHCGRAVLVAPMSASPGAPSASEPTVLLDTRVGHPSDPVVPAATVTLQPGTWKGPSTPAAEPATIHAADTMRTEISAVDDDAPGPDEVDERAGRSWIRGVAIGLVVTAALIVVWVVASQWNPRNGTSPELDAARGRSNGAGPSSDSNTPSMDRRESGSSANEKPVKEADASKASLRQGVYEVRIVRAGIGPILGRDASNAVVTLADECLRITLQVQNVSKVTVDYRGWYSESLREDGPVAAKLTDDRSRPYSLLEFGEGDKVQGIQTDVDLEPSRRVTDSLIFDVPSDLDRSSVRAFHLWLDGAAQGIEHPFRFRIPVDMIEGW
;
A
#
# COMPACT_ATOMS: atom_id res chain seq x y z
N MET A 1 -14.33 -38.83 16.49
CA MET A 1 -15.16 -37.82 15.81
C MET A 1 -14.24 -36.65 15.48
N ALA A 2 -14.18 -36.20 14.23
CA ALA A 2 -13.34 -35.07 13.84
C ALA A 2 -13.96 -33.76 14.36
N ARG A 3 -13.16 -32.88 14.95
CA ARG A 3 -13.61 -31.55 15.40
C ARG A 3 -13.90 -30.67 14.18
N PRO A 4 -14.96 -29.83 14.22
CA PRO A 4 -15.21 -28.89 13.14
C PRO A 4 -14.08 -27.85 13.08
N THR A 5 -13.43 -27.73 11.92
CA THR A 5 -12.47 -26.66 11.64
C THR A 5 -13.17 -25.45 11.07
N GLN A 6 -12.78 -24.24 11.50
CA GLN A 6 -13.34 -22.99 11.01
C GLN A 6 -12.29 -22.18 10.25
N GLN A 7 -12.72 -21.45 9.23
CA GLN A 7 -11.88 -20.57 8.43
C GLN A 7 -11.83 -19.17 9.03
N PHE A 8 -10.61 -18.65 9.21
CA PHE A 8 -10.33 -17.30 9.71
C PHE A 8 -9.49 -16.54 8.69
N ALA A 9 -9.66 -15.21 8.63
CA ALA A 9 -8.83 -14.32 7.82
C ALA A 9 -7.85 -13.57 8.72
N CYS A 10 -6.55 -13.61 8.39
CA CYS A 10 -5.55 -12.85 9.13
C CYS A 10 -5.69 -11.34 8.86
N PRO A 11 -5.87 -10.47 9.87
CA PRO A 11 -6.03 -9.03 9.64
C PRO A 11 -4.76 -8.36 9.10
N PHE A 12 -3.60 -9.00 9.22
CA PHE A 12 -2.32 -8.42 8.79
C PHE A 12 -1.97 -8.72 7.33
N CYS A 13 -2.25 -9.94 6.86
CA CYS A 13 -1.87 -10.39 5.52
C CYS A 13 -3.05 -10.87 4.67
N GLN A 14 -4.27 -10.87 5.22
CA GLN A 14 -5.51 -11.36 4.61
C GLN A 14 -5.50 -12.85 4.21
N GLY A 15 -4.46 -13.59 4.57
CA GLY A 15 -4.38 -15.03 4.33
C GLY A 15 -5.46 -15.76 5.12
N LEU A 16 -6.21 -16.63 4.43
CA LEU A 16 -7.20 -17.51 5.03
C LEU A 16 -6.50 -18.72 5.66
N PHE A 17 -6.88 -19.09 6.87
CA PHE A 17 -6.35 -20.27 7.57
C PHE A 17 -7.46 -20.99 8.34
N LEU A 18 -7.29 -22.30 8.52
CA LEU A 18 -8.21 -23.11 9.31
C LEU A 18 -7.67 -23.23 10.74
N SER A 19 -8.52 -22.98 11.74
CA SER A 19 -8.22 -23.23 13.14
C SER A 19 -9.40 -23.91 13.82
N GLU A 20 -9.14 -24.68 14.87
CA GLU A 20 -10.20 -25.12 15.77
C GLU A 20 -10.76 -23.90 16.51
N PRO A 21 -12.09 -23.79 16.67
CA PRO A 21 -12.69 -22.71 17.43
C PRO A 21 -12.28 -22.83 18.91
N PRO A 22 -11.91 -21.73 19.57
CA PRO A 22 -11.46 -21.80 20.95
C PRO A 22 -12.62 -22.12 21.90
N GLU A 23 -12.46 -23.18 22.69
CA GLU A 23 -13.35 -23.49 23.81
C GLU A 23 -12.92 -22.62 25.02
N GLY A 24 -13.76 -21.65 25.41
CA GLY A 24 -13.58 -20.95 26.69
C GLY A 24 -12.93 -19.56 26.68
N GLY A 25 -12.88 -18.87 25.54
CA GLY A 25 -12.46 -17.47 25.50
C GLY A 25 -11.71 -17.09 24.22
N PRO A 26 -11.29 -15.81 24.09
CA PRO A 26 -10.47 -15.41 22.97
C PRO A 26 -9.08 -16.08 23.05
N VAL A 27 -8.63 -16.70 21.97
CA VAL A 27 -7.33 -17.39 21.89
C VAL A 27 -6.47 -16.74 20.82
N THR A 28 -5.18 -16.65 21.10
CA THR A 28 -4.18 -16.16 20.16
C THR A 28 -3.65 -17.31 19.31
N VAL A 29 -3.81 -17.21 17.99
CA VAL A 29 -3.27 -18.17 17.01
C VAL A 29 -2.26 -17.50 16.09
N GLN A 30 -1.17 -18.19 15.75
CA GLN A 30 -0.21 -17.69 14.78
C GLN A 30 -0.72 -17.91 13.36
N CYS A 31 -0.76 -16.85 12.55
CA CYS A 31 -1.08 -16.95 11.14
C CYS A 31 0.01 -17.74 10.40
N PRO A 32 -0.33 -18.83 9.69
CA PRO A 32 0.67 -19.63 8.97
C PRO A 32 1.29 -18.90 7.78
N HIS A 33 0.65 -17.83 7.28
CA HIS A 33 1.12 -17.07 6.13
C HIS A 33 2.15 -16.00 6.50
N CYS A 34 2.03 -15.36 7.66
CA CYS A 34 2.88 -14.22 8.05
C CYS A 34 3.53 -14.34 9.43
N GLY A 35 3.24 -15.41 10.19
CA GLY A 35 3.81 -15.66 11.52
C GLY A 35 3.27 -14.77 12.65
N ARG A 36 2.41 -13.79 12.35
CA ARG A 36 1.85 -12.89 13.37
C ARG A 36 0.75 -13.56 14.19
N ALA A 37 0.72 -13.23 15.48
CA ALA A 37 -0.33 -13.61 16.41
C ALA A 37 -1.65 -12.86 16.10
N VAL A 38 -2.74 -13.60 15.97
CA VAL A 38 -4.10 -13.09 15.73
C VAL A 38 -5.00 -13.54 16.87
N LEU A 39 -5.75 -12.60 17.44
CA LEU A 39 -6.75 -12.91 18.46
C LEU A 39 -8.04 -13.37 17.78
N VAL A 40 -8.47 -14.59 18.10
CA VAL A 40 -9.71 -15.18 17.58
C VAL A 40 -10.74 -15.20 18.70
N ALA A 41 -11.86 -14.49 18.52
CA ALA A 41 -12.96 -14.49 19.48
C ALA A 41 -13.73 -15.82 19.42
N PRO A 42 -14.24 -16.31 20.57
CA PRO A 42 -15.12 -17.48 20.56
C PRO A 42 -16.39 -17.13 19.79
N MET A 43 -16.91 -18.09 19.02
CA MET A 43 -18.22 -17.91 18.39
C MET A 43 -19.27 -17.70 19.47
N SER A 44 -19.91 -16.53 19.48
CA SER A 44 -21.17 -16.36 20.19
C SER A 44 -22.13 -17.41 19.64
N ALA A 45 -22.59 -18.32 20.52
CA ALA A 45 -23.57 -19.32 20.15
C ALA A 45 -24.72 -18.61 19.43
N SER A 46 -24.96 -18.98 18.17
CA SER A 46 -26.02 -18.38 17.37
C SER A 46 -27.32 -18.48 18.19
N PRO A 47 -28.02 -17.35 18.47
CA PRO A 47 -29.24 -17.39 19.26
C PRO A 47 -30.20 -18.37 18.61
N GLY A 48 -30.64 -19.36 19.40
CA GLY A 48 -31.45 -20.48 18.92
C GLY A 48 -32.60 -20.01 18.04
N ALA A 49 -32.71 -20.63 16.86
CA ALA A 49 -33.77 -20.36 15.91
C ALA A 49 -35.14 -20.38 16.62
N PRO A 50 -36.01 -19.37 16.43
CA PRO A 50 -37.34 -19.38 17.00
C PRO A 50 -38.11 -20.59 16.46
N SER A 51 -38.70 -21.33 17.39
CA SER A 51 -39.53 -22.51 17.11
C SER A 51 -40.65 -22.13 16.15
N ALA A 52 -40.76 -22.85 15.03
CA ALA A 52 -41.75 -22.64 13.99
C ALA A 52 -43.19 -22.75 14.55
N SER A 53 -43.93 -21.64 14.51
CA SER A 53 -45.38 -21.62 14.69
C SER A 53 -46.10 -21.85 13.36
N GLU A 54 -47.15 -22.67 13.41
CA GLU A 54 -47.96 -23.20 12.31
C GLU A 54 -48.55 -22.14 11.35
N PRO A 55 -48.81 -22.50 10.08
CA PRO A 55 -49.41 -21.62 9.09
C PRO A 55 -50.95 -21.55 9.24
N THR A 56 -51.46 -20.37 9.58
CA THR A 56 -52.89 -20.04 9.43
C THR A 56 -53.20 -19.79 7.96
N VAL A 57 -54.03 -20.68 7.39
CA VAL A 57 -54.69 -20.53 6.10
C VAL A 57 -55.79 -19.46 6.22
N LEU A 58 -55.75 -18.41 5.40
CA LEU A 58 -56.90 -17.56 5.15
C LEU A 58 -57.04 -17.25 3.66
N LEU A 59 -58.26 -17.53 3.19
CA LEU A 59 -58.77 -17.52 1.84
C LEU A 59 -59.09 -16.09 1.37
N ASP A 60 -58.84 -15.86 0.07
CA ASP A 60 -59.67 -15.14 -0.92
C ASP A 60 -60.10 -13.68 -0.66
N THR A 61 -59.86 -12.78 -1.63
CA THR A 61 -60.91 -12.11 -2.44
C THR A 61 -60.29 -11.16 -3.49
N ARG A 62 -60.41 -11.59 -4.75
CA ARG A 62 -60.78 -10.87 -6.00
C ARG A 62 -60.95 -9.32 -6.06
N VAL A 63 -60.65 -8.83 -7.28
CA VAL A 63 -61.19 -7.68 -8.07
C VAL A 63 -60.34 -6.41 -8.16
N GLY A 64 -60.04 -6.00 -9.40
CA GLY A 64 -60.09 -4.58 -9.77
C GLY A 64 -58.89 -4.00 -10.51
N HIS A 65 -58.85 -4.16 -11.83
CA HIS A 65 -58.20 -3.22 -12.77
C HIS A 65 -59.04 -1.93 -12.82
N PRO A 66 -58.47 -0.72 -12.88
CA PRO A 66 -58.24 -0.10 -14.20
C PRO A 66 -57.02 0.86 -14.28
N SER A 67 -56.82 1.32 -15.51
CA SER A 67 -55.70 2.03 -16.12
C SER A 67 -55.42 3.48 -15.72
N ASP A 68 -54.17 3.89 -16.02
CA ASP A 68 -53.66 5.23 -16.43
C ASP A 68 -53.50 6.34 -15.37
N PRO A 69 -52.59 7.36 -15.54
CA PRO A 69 -51.95 7.79 -16.80
C PRO A 69 -50.43 8.06 -16.78
N VAL A 70 -49.93 8.22 -18.01
CA VAL A 70 -48.64 8.75 -18.47
C VAL A 70 -48.29 10.10 -17.83
N VAL A 71 -47.08 10.20 -17.26
CA VAL A 71 -46.47 11.46 -16.78
C VAL A 71 -45.34 11.86 -17.74
N PRO A 72 -45.31 13.09 -18.28
CA PRO A 72 -44.25 13.55 -19.16
C PRO A 72 -42.97 13.90 -18.38
N ALA A 73 -41.84 13.68 -19.05
CA ALA A 73 -40.47 13.93 -18.58
C ALA A 73 -40.25 15.37 -18.11
N ALA A 74 -39.71 15.53 -16.90
CA ALA A 74 -39.16 16.77 -16.41
C ALA A 74 -37.71 16.92 -16.89
N THR A 75 -37.46 17.89 -17.76
CA THR A 75 -36.12 18.36 -18.11
C THR A 75 -35.52 19.08 -16.90
N VAL A 76 -34.51 18.47 -16.28
CA VAL A 76 -33.70 19.10 -15.22
C VAL A 76 -32.60 19.92 -15.90
N THR A 77 -32.78 21.24 -15.92
CA THR A 77 -31.73 22.19 -16.30
C THR A 77 -30.86 22.46 -15.09
N LEU A 78 -29.64 21.91 -15.05
CA LEU A 78 -28.64 22.24 -14.04
C LEU A 78 -28.05 23.62 -14.33
N GLN A 79 -28.29 24.59 -13.43
CA GLN A 79 -27.54 25.84 -13.40
C GLN A 79 -26.19 25.61 -12.70
N PRO A 80 -25.06 26.13 -13.23
CA PRO A 80 -23.78 26.11 -12.54
C PRO A 80 -23.82 27.11 -11.38
N GLY A 81 -23.95 26.58 -10.16
CA GLY A 81 -23.82 27.35 -8.92
C GLY A 81 -22.35 27.62 -8.61
N THR A 82 -21.97 28.89 -8.55
CA THR A 82 -20.68 29.38 -8.10
C THR A 82 -20.50 29.09 -6.61
N TRP A 83 -19.66 28.11 -6.26
CA TRP A 83 -19.32 27.82 -4.87
C TRP A 83 -18.39 28.92 -4.32
N LYS A 84 -18.91 29.78 -3.43
CA LYS A 84 -18.09 30.65 -2.58
C LYS A 84 -17.73 29.88 -1.32
N GLY A 85 -16.48 29.47 -1.21
CA GLY A 85 -15.95 28.87 0.01
C GLY A 85 -16.01 29.82 1.22
N PRO A 86 -16.12 29.28 2.44
CA PRO A 86 -16.10 30.09 3.66
C PRO A 86 -14.71 30.71 3.87
N SER A 87 -14.67 32.04 3.95
CA SER A 87 -13.51 32.81 4.36
C SER A 87 -13.16 32.51 5.81
N THR A 88 -11.99 31.89 6.03
CA THR A 88 -11.42 31.65 7.35
C THR A 88 -10.82 32.97 7.87
N PRO A 89 -11.14 33.42 9.09
CA PRO A 89 -10.51 34.59 9.68
C PRO A 89 -9.07 34.29 10.11
N ALA A 90 -8.17 35.20 9.76
CA ALA A 90 -6.75 35.19 10.12
C ALA A 90 -6.58 35.22 11.65
N ALA A 91 -5.87 34.24 12.20
CA ALA A 91 -5.44 34.23 13.59
C ALA A 91 -4.02 34.83 13.71
N GLU A 92 -3.88 35.81 14.59
CA GLU A 92 -2.63 36.45 14.99
C GLU A 92 -1.64 35.46 15.63
N PRO A 93 -0.32 35.66 15.45
CA PRO A 93 0.70 34.86 16.13
C PRO A 93 0.91 35.33 17.58
N ALA A 94 0.60 34.46 18.54
CA ALA A 94 0.97 34.64 19.94
C ALA A 94 2.46 34.37 20.16
N THR A 95 3.13 35.35 20.77
CA THR A 95 4.53 35.32 21.21
C THR A 95 4.67 34.42 22.44
N ILE A 96 5.52 33.38 22.38
CA ILE A 96 5.83 32.52 23.53
C ILE A 96 7.12 33.00 24.20
N HIS A 97 6.99 33.45 25.45
CA HIS A 97 8.09 33.78 26.34
C HIS A 97 8.76 32.51 26.91
N ALA A 98 10.08 32.55 27.00
CA ALA A 98 10.92 31.56 27.66
C ALA A 98 10.93 31.73 29.19
N ALA A 99 10.71 30.63 29.92
CA ALA A 99 11.08 30.32 31.30
C ALA A 99 10.62 28.86 31.53
N ASP A 100 11.19 27.99 32.36
CA ASP A 100 12.18 28.09 33.41
C ASP A 100 12.73 26.67 33.65
N THR A 101 13.93 26.62 34.19
CA THR A 101 14.66 25.41 34.56
C THR A 101 14.11 24.83 35.86
N MET A 102 13.57 23.60 35.87
CA MET A 102 13.41 22.83 37.11
C MET A 102 14.07 21.47 37.04
N ARG A 103 15.17 21.40 37.79
CA ARG A 103 15.97 20.25 38.19
C ARG A 103 15.16 19.45 39.21
N THR A 104 14.83 18.19 38.91
CA THR A 104 14.20 17.27 39.86
C THR A 104 15.26 16.29 40.36
N GLU A 105 15.53 16.36 41.66
CA GLU A 105 16.36 15.43 42.41
C GLU A 105 15.69 14.06 42.47
N ILE A 106 16.42 13.01 42.06
CA ILE A 106 16.01 11.62 42.23
C ILE A 106 16.61 11.14 43.54
N SER A 107 15.74 10.98 44.55
CA SER A 107 16.08 10.30 45.80
C SER A 107 16.19 8.80 45.56
N ALA A 108 17.27 8.22 46.07
CA ALA A 108 17.48 6.78 46.15
C ALA A 108 16.45 6.16 47.11
N VAL A 109 15.76 5.14 46.64
CA VAL A 109 14.95 4.23 47.47
C VAL A 109 15.66 2.88 47.42
N ASP A 110 16.21 2.50 48.57
CA ASP A 110 16.62 1.14 48.90
C ASP A 110 15.36 0.26 48.98
N ASP A 111 15.28 -0.77 48.13
CA ASP A 111 14.27 -1.83 48.24
C ASP A 111 14.98 -3.16 48.50
N ASP A 112 14.70 -3.68 49.70
CA ASP A 112 15.14 -4.94 50.27
C ASP A 112 14.76 -6.14 49.38
N ALA A 113 15.76 -6.93 49.02
CA ALA A 113 15.60 -8.20 48.33
C ALA A 113 15.20 -9.32 49.31
N PRO A 114 14.08 -10.03 49.11
CA PRO A 114 13.80 -11.27 49.85
C PRO A 114 14.66 -12.43 49.32
N GLY A 115 15.18 -13.22 50.25
CA GLY A 115 16.11 -14.32 50.00
C GLY A 115 15.54 -15.48 49.19
N PRO A 116 16.42 -16.30 48.57
CA PRO A 116 16.03 -17.47 47.80
C PRO A 116 15.77 -18.65 48.74
N ASP A 117 14.49 -18.92 49.01
CA ASP A 117 14.06 -20.17 49.62
C ASP A 117 13.96 -21.28 48.57
N GLU A 118 14.38 -22.46 49.01
CA GLU A 118 14.55 -23.73 48.32
C GLU A 118 13.43 -24.10 47.33
N VAL A 119 13.81 -24.36 46.06
CA VAL A 119 12.93 -25.02 45.08
C VAL A 119 13.61 -26.24 44.48
N ASP A 120 13.15 -27.40 44.96
CA ASP A 120 13.15 -28.76 44.42
C ASP A 120 14.07 -29.13 43.22
N GLU A 121 15.18 -29.80 43.54
CA GLU A 121 16.21 -30.36 42.65
C GLU A 121 15.84 -31.69 41.94
N ARG A 122 14.56 -32.00 41.65
CA ARG A 122 14.19 -33.32 41.06
C ARG A 122 13.67 -33.37 39.63
N ALA A 123 13.59 -32.25 38.91
CA ALA A 123 13.09 -32.25 37.51
C ALA A 123 14.14 -31.93 36.42
N GLY A 124 15.43 -31.77 36.77
CA GLY A 124 16.45 -31.20 35.88
C GLY A 124 17.36 -32.18 35.14
N ARG A 125 16.86 -33.28 34.53
CA ARG A 125 17.75 -34.23 33.82
C ARG A 125 17.35 -34.71 32.41
N SER A 126 16.25 -34.24 31.81
CA SER A 126 15.88 -34.63 30.43
C SER A 126 16.09 -33.56 29.34
N TRP A 127 16.16 -32.26 29.67
CA TRP A 127 16.24 -31.20 28.64
C TRP A 127 17.63 -31.04 27.99
N ILE A 128 18.72 -31.39 28.69
CA ILE A 128 20.09 -31.13 28.20
C ILE A 128 20.44 -31.98 26.96
N ARG A 129 19.76 -33.11 26.71
CA ARG A 129 20.00 -33.92 25.50
C ARG A 129 19.33 -33.38 24.23
N GLY A 130 18.29 -32.53 24.36
CA GLY A 130 17.61 -31.94 23.20
C GLY A 130 18.36 -30.77 22.57
N VAL A 131 19.06 -29.97 23.37
CA VAL A 131 19.74 -28.74 22.90
C VAL A 131 20.99 -29.05 22.08
N ALA A 132 21.72 -30.11 22.41
CA ALA A 132 22.95 -30.48 21.68
C ALA A 132 22.67 -30.96 20.24
N ILE A 133 21.53 -31.62 19.98
CA ILE A 133 21.17 -32.11 18.64
C ILE A 133 20.76 -30.94 17.74
N GLY A 134 20.07 -29.93 18.28
CA GLY A 134 19.66 -28.74 17.53
C GLY A 134 20.85 -27.95 16.95
N LEU A 135 21.90 -27.74 17.75
CA LEU A 135 23.08 -26.99 17.32
C LEU A 135 23.85 -27.68 16.18
N VAL A 136 23.96 -29.02 16.18
CA VAL A 136 24.67 -29.76 15.13
C VAL A 136 23.94 -29.68 13.79
N VAL A 137 22.61 -29.76 13.79
CA VAL A 137 21.80 -29.64 12.56
C VAL A 137 21.89 -28.22 11.98
N THR A 138 21.90 -27.20 12.84
CA THR A 138 21.98 -25.80 12.38
C THR A 138 23.35 -25.50 11.77
N ALA A 139 24.42 -25.97 12.41
CA ALA A 139 25.78 -25.83 11.87
C ALA A 139 25.95 -26.55 10.52
N ALA A 140 25.39 -27.75 10.37
CA ALA A 140 25.44 -28.50 9.11
C ALA A 140 24.72 -27.77 7.96
N LEU A 141 23.55 -27.16 8.22
CA LEU A 141 22.81 -26.40 7.22
C LEU A 141 23.54 -25.13 6.79
N ILE A 142 24.22 -24.43 7.71
CA ILE A 142 25.04 -23.26 7.38
C ILE A 142 26.21 -23.66 6.46
N VAL A 143 26.88 -24.78 6.74
CA VAL A 143 27.98 -25.28 5.88
C VAL A 143 27.48 -25.63 4.49
N VAL A 144 26.32 -26.31 4.36
CA VAL A 144 25.73 -26.62 3.05
C VAL A 144 25.37 -25.35 2.28
N TRP A 145 24.84 -24.32 2.94
CA TRP A 145 24.51 -23.04 2.30
C TRP A 145 25.76 -22.27 1.83
N VAL A 146 26.84 -22.27 2.62
CA VAL A 146 28.12 -21.65 2.23
C VAL A 146 28.75 -22.37 1.04
N VAL A 147 28.74 -23.71 1.02
CA VAL A 147 29.26 -24.47 -0.12
C VAL A 147 28.41 -24.26 -1.38
N ALA A 148 27.07 -24.24 -1.24
CA ALA A 148 26.16 -23.99 -2.36
C ALA A 148 26.31 -22.58 -2.93
N SER A 149 26.58 -21.56 -2.09
CA SER A 149 26.78 -20.19 -2.56
C SER A 149 28.11 -19.98 -3.30
N GLN A 150 29.15 -20.76 -2.99
CA GLN A 150 30.40 -20.75 -3.76
C GLN A 150 30.30 -21.48 -5.11
N TRP A 151 29.33 -22.38 -5.28
CA TRP A 151 29.16 -23.20 -6.50
C TRP A 151 28.20 -22.61 -7.53
N ASN A 152 27.78 -21.33 -7.39
CA ASN A 152 26.96 -20.65 -8.39
C ASN A 152 27.76 -19.61 -9.20
N PRO A 153 28.62 -20.03 -10.16
CA PRO A 153 29.37 -19.11 -11.01
C PRO A 153 28.49 -18.65 -12.17
N ARG A 154 27.62 -17.68 -11.93
CA ARG A 154 26.96 -16.94 -13.02
C ARG A 154 26.98 -15.44 -12.77
N ASN A 155 27.58 -14.76 -13.74
CA ASN A 155 27.60 -13.32 -14.02
C ASN A 155 28.75 -12.60 -13.29
N GLY A 156 29.94 -12.50 -13.88
CA GLY A 156 30.16 -11.94 -15.22
C GLY A 156 30.57 -10.47 -15.04
N THR A 157 31.83 -10.28 -14.64
CA THR A 157 32.51 -9.00 -14.69
C THR A 157 32.52 -8.47 -16.12
N SER A 158 32.07 -7.24 -16.32
CA SER A 158 32.39 -6.44 -17.51
C SER A 158 32.76 -5.01 -17.08
N PRO A 159 33.58 -4.32 -17.89
CA PRO A 159 34.66 -3.49 -17.39
C PRO A 159 34.28 -2.01 -17.20
N GLU A 160 35.02 -1.41 -16.27
CA GLU A 160 35.71 -0.13 -16.40
C GLU A 160 35.52 0.62 -17.72
N LEU A 161 34.90 1.79 -17.63
CA LEU A 161 34.95 2.84 -18.64
C LEU A 161 35.21 4.16 -17.90
N ASP A 162 36.49 4.46 -17.74
CA ASP A 162 36.98 5.83 -17.66
C ASP A 162 36.60 6.59 -18.94
N ALA A 163 36.12 7.82 -18.77
CA ALA A 163 36.65 9.02 -19.43
C ALA A 163 35.57 10.05 -19.84
N ALA A 164 35.82 11.27 -19.35
CA ALA A 164 35.84 12.52 -20.11
C ALA A 164 34.65 13.51 -20.05
N ARG A 165 35.09 14.77 -19.84
CA ARG A 165 34.47 16.08 -20.13
C ARG A 165 33.41 16.59 -19.15
N GLY A 166 33.44 17.85 -18.72
CA GLY A 166 34.33 18.95 -19.08
C GLY A 166 33.84 20.24 -18.45
N ARG A 167 34.77 21.02 -17.90
CA ARG A 167 34.58 22.42 -17.51
C ARG A 167 34.19 23.29 -18.71
N SER A 168 33.25 24.19 -18.52
CA SER A 168 33.29 25.50 -19.19
C SER A 168 32.69 26.58 -18.29
N ASN A 169 33.58 27.40 -17.72
CA ASN A 169 33.29 28.75 -17.27
C ASN A 169 33.16 29.65 -18.52
N GLY A 170 32.20 30.56 -18.53
CA GLY A 170 32.06 31.56 -19.60
C GLY A 170 31.04 32.62 -19.22
N ALA A 171 31.46 33.59 -18.41
CA ALA A 171 30.76 34.85 -18.19
C ALA A 171 31.04 35.80 -19.38
N GLY A 172 30.00 36.48 -19.86
CA GLY A 172 30.11 37.56 -20.85
C GLY A 172 28.75 38.24 -21.07
N PRO A 173 28.63 39.58 -20.92
CA PRO A 173 27.35 40.29 -20.88
C PRO A 173 26.94 40.94 -22.22
N SER A 174 25.65 41.31 -22.28
CA SER A 174 25.01 42.41 -23.03
C SER A 174 25.09 42.41 -24.56
N SER A 175 23.92 42.36 -25.22
CA SER A 175 23.50 43.37 -26.21
C SER A 175 22.03 43.18 -26.62
N ASP A 176 21.26 44.24 -26.40
CA ASP A 176 19.90 44.46 -26.90
C ASP A 176 19.85 44.44 -28.43
N SER A 177 18.84 43.79 -29.01
CA SER A 177 18.28 44.15 -30.32
C SER A 177 16.86 43.59 -30.48
N ASN A 178 15.88 44.49 -30.42
CA ASN A 178 14.52 44.29 -30.90
C ASN A 178 14.48 43.92 -32.41
N THR A 179 13.73 42.90 -32.82
CA THR A 179 12.69 42.98 -33.89
C THR A 179 11.95 41.63 -34.09
N PRO A 180 10.70 41.65 -34.64
CA PRO A 180 9.70 40.59 -34.50
C PRO A 180 9.61 39.64 -35.70
N SER A 181 9.30 38.37 -35.44
CA SER A 181 8.61 37.42 -36.34
C SER A 181 8.42 36.09 -35.60
N MET A 182 7.24 35.89 -35.01
CA MET A 182 6.85 34.62 -34.39
C MET A 182 6.06 33.77 -35.40
N ASP A 183 6.69 33.45 -36.53
CA ASP A 183 6.33 32.29 -37.37
C ASP A 183 7.35 31.18 -37.09
N ARG A 184 7.41 30.71 -35.84
CA ARG A 184 8.32 29.62 -35.47
C ARG A 184 7.58 28.30 -35.52
N ARG A 185 7.75 27.62 -36.65
CA ARG A 185 7.62 26.18 -36.81
C ARG A 185 8.25 25.44 -35.62
N GLU A 186 7.46 25.10 -34.62
CA GLU A 186 7.76 24.07 -33.63
C GLU A 186 6.81 22.88 -33.84
N SER A 187 6.85 22.33 -35.05
CA SER A 187 6.55 20.91 -35.28
C SER A 187 7.86 20.20 -35.56
N GLY A 188 8.80 20.35 -34.62
CA GLY A 188 9.94 19.45 -34.48
C GLY A 188 9.42 18.13 -33.96
N SER A 189 8.86 17.34 -34.88
CA SER A 189 8.45 15.96 -34.68
C SER A 189 9.57 15.22 -33.96
N SER A 190 9.36 14.92 -32.68
CA SER A 190 10.18 14.03 -31.86
C SER A 190 10.01 12.59 -32.38
N ALA A 191 10.44 12.37 -33.62
CA ALA A 191 10.18 11.15 -34.39
C ALA A 191 11.19 10.03 -34.09
N ASN A 192 12.05 10.20 -33.08
CA ASN A 192 13.08 9.21 -32.74
C ASN A 192 13.13 8.87 -31.25
N GLU A 193 12.04 9.10 -30.52
CA GLU A 193 11.91 8.55 -29.18
C GLU A 193 11.47 7.08 -29.31
N LYS A 194 12.40 6.17 -29.04
CA LYS A 194 12.12 4.73 -29.04
C LYS A 194 10.95 4.49 -28.07
N PRO A 195 9.86 3.83 -28.50
CA PRO A 195 8.68 3.69 -27.66
C PRO A 195 9.07 3.04 -26.33
N VAL A 196 8.83 3.76 -25.23
CA VAL A 196 9.11 3.26 -23.88
C VAL A 196 8.31 1.97 -23.70
N LYS A 197 9.03 0.87 -23.46
CA LYS A 197 8.46 -0.47 -23.40
C LYS A 197 7.58 -0.60 -22.15
N GLU A 198 6.28 -0.79 -22.37
CA GLU A 198 5.33 -1.17 -21.33
C GLU A 198 5.52 -2.65 -20.96
N ALA A 199 5.44 -2.97 -19.66
CA ALA A 199 5.55 -4.32 -19.14
C ALA A 199 4.19 -4.89 -18.71
N ASP A 200 3.95 -6.16 -19.01
CA ASP A 200 2.81 -6.91 -18.46
C ASP A 200 3.06 -7.18 -16.96
N ALA A 201 2.24 -6.56 -16.11
CA ALA A 201 2.35 -6.59 -14.65
C ALA A 201 2.30 -8.01 -14.07
N SER A 202 1.61 -8.93 -14.76
CA SER A 202 1.48 -10.33 -14.32
C SER A 202 2.79 -11.12 -14.42
N LYS A 203 3.75 -10.66 -15.24
CA LYS A 203 4.94 -11.44 -15.62
C LYS A 203 6.25 -10.77 -15.27
N ALA A 204 6.28 -9.45 -15.24
CA ALA A 204 7.55 -8.72 -15.25
C ALA A 204 7.69 -7.75 -14.07
N SER A 205 8.91 -7.65 -13.57
CA SER A 205 9.40 -6.46 -12.89
C SER A 205 10.06 -5.53 -13.92
N LEU A 206 10.07 -4.23 -13.62
CA LEU A 206 10.79 -3.22 -14.39
C LEU A 206 11.93 -2.68 -13.55
N ARG A 207 13.13 -2.65 -14.13
CA ARG A 207 14.31 -2.05 -13.52
C ARG A 207 14.63 -0.73 -14.22
N GLN A 208 14.68 0.36 -13.45
CA GLN A 208 15.08 1.68 -13.92
C GLN A 208 15.98 2.32 -12.86
N GLY A 209 17.17 2.78 -13.27
CA GLY A 209 18.15 3.34 -12.34
C GLY A 209 18.50 2.38 -11.19
N VAL A 210 18.30 2.85 -9.96
CA VAL A 210 18.60 2.12 -8.72
C VAL A 210 17.44 1.28 -8.19
N TYR A 211 16.30 1.28 -8.87
CA TYR A 211 15.09 0.60 -8.42
C TYR A 211 14.67 -0.53 -9.36
N GLU A 212 14.15 -1.60 -8.76
CA GLU A 212 13.33 -2.61 -9.43
C GLU A 212 11.92 -2.56 -8.84
N VAL A 213 10.93 -2.37 -9.69
CA VAL A 213 9.52 -2.23 -9.31
C VAL A 213 8.72 -3.38 -9.90
N ARG A 214 7.85 -3.95 -9.08
CA ARG A 214 6.89 -5.00 -9.49
C ARG A 214 5.53 -4.72 -8.89
N ILE A 215 4.48 -4.96 -9.66
CA ILE A 215 3.11 -5.01 -9.11
C ILE A 215 2.90 -6.41 -8.53
N VAL A 216 2.69 -6.50 -7.23
CA VAL A 216 2.52 -7.78 -6.52
C VAL A 216 1.05 -8.11 -6.27
N ARG A 217 0.17 -7.11 -6.25
CA ARG A 217 -1.27 -7.29 -6.06
C ARG A 217 -2.04 -6.13 -6.67
N ALA A 218 -3.21 -6.41 -7.21
CA ALA A 218 -4.21 -5.40 -7.55
C ALA A 218 -5.58 -5.92 -7.11
N GLY A 219 -6.43 -5.06 -6.58
CA GLY A 219 -7.78 -5.47 -6.18
C GLY A 219 -8.73 -4.30 -5.97
N ILE A 220 -10.01 -4.56 -6.21
CA ILE A 220 -11.11 -3.64 -5.96
C ILE A 220 -11.75 -3.96 -4.62
N GLY A 221 -12.01 -2.93 -3.83
CA GLY A 221 -12.81 -3.04 -2.63
C GLY A 221 -12.71 -1.83 -1.72
N PRO A 222 -13.29 -1.92 -0.51
CA PRO A 222 -13.25 -0.82 0.43
C PRO A 222 -11.85 -0.59 0.96
N ILE A 223 -11.52 0.69 1.11
CA ILE A 223 -10.29 1.13 1.76
C ILE A 223 -10.60 1.39 3.21
N LEU A 224 -10.01 0.55 4.05
CA LEU A 224 -10.04 0.72 5.49
C LEU A 224 -8.84 1.56 5.92
N GLY A 225 -9.10 2.53 6.78
CA GLY A 225 -8.06 3.32 7.42
C GLY A 225 -8.32 3.45 8.91
N ARG A 226 -7.52 4.32 9.53
CA ARG A 226 -7.75 4.76 10.90
C ARG A 226 -7.87 6.27 10.92
N ASP A 227 -8.88 6.76 11.61
CA ASP A 227 -9.09 8.18 11.83
C ASP A 227 -8.19 8.73 12.96
N ALA A 228 -8.33 10.01 13.26
CA ALA A 228 -7.61 10.69 14.35
C ALA A 228 -7.86 10.07 15.75
N SER A 229 -8.99 9.37 15.94
CA SER A 229 -9.33 8.64 17.18
C SER A 229 -8.79 7.21 17.21
N ASN A 230 -8.03 6.81 16.18
CA ASN A 230 -7.51 5.46 15.98
C ASN A 230 -8.60 4.39 15.78
N ALA A 231 -9.83 4.81 15.45
CA ALA A 231 -10.93 3.92 15.11
C ALA A 231 -10.80 3.44 13.65
N VAL A 232 -11.14 2.18 13.38
CA VAL A 232 -11.14 1.65 12.01
C VAL A 232 -12.37 2.18 11.30
N VAL A 233 -12.15 2.90 10.20
CA VAL A 233 -13.20 3.52 9.39
C VAL A 233 -13.04 3.11 7.93
N THR A 234 -14.15 3.04 7.20
CA THR A 234 -14.14 2.94 5.74
C THR A 234 -13.91 4.34 5.19
N LEU A 235 -12.77 4.55 4.53
CA LEU A 235 -12.42 5.84 3.92
C LEU A 235 -13.00 5.97 2.51
N ALA A 236 -13.16 4.84 1.81
CA ALA A 236 -13.78 4.78 0.50
C ALA A 236 -14.33 3.36 0.23
N ASP A 237 -15.44 3.25 -0.51
CA ASP A 237 -16.19 2.00 -0.66
C ASP A 237 -15.67 1.09 -1.79
N GLU A 238 -15.39 1.66 -2.96
CA GLU A 238 -14.99 0.91 -4.14
C GLU A 238 -13.79 1.58 -4.82
N CYS A 239 -12.58 1.15 -4.45
CA CYS A 239 -11.35 1.68 -5.02
C CYS A 239 -10.47 0.58 -5.56
N LEU A 240 -9.70 0.90 -6.58
CA LEU A 240 -8.65 0.04 -7.08
C LEU A 240 -7.36 0.28 -6.29
N ARG A 241 -6.99 -0.69 -5.45
CA ARG A 241 -5.71 -0.71 -4.74
C ARG A 241 -4.68 -1.49 -5.55
N ILE A 242 -3.57 -0.83 -5.89
CA ILE A 242 -2.42 -1.44 -6.56
C ILE A 242 -1.25 -1.47 -5.59
N THR A 243 -0.78 -2.67 -5.24
CA THR A 243 0.34 -2.87 -4.34
C THR A 243 1.62 -3.11 -5.13
N LEU A 244 2.59 -2.23 -4.92
CA LEU A 244 3.91 -2.25 -5.50
C LEU A 244 4.89 -2.94 -4.53
N GLN A 245 5.84 -3.68 -5.08
CA GLN A 245 7.07 -4.06 -4.40
C GLN A 245 8.21 -3.30 -5.06
N VAL A 246 8.92 -2.51 -4.26
CA VAL A 246 10.06 -1.71 -4.70
C VAL A 246 11.31 -2.26 -4.05
N GLN A 247 12.33 -2.54 -4.85
CA GLN A 247 13.63 -3.04 -4.41
C GLN A 247 14.72 -2.05 -4.78
N ASN A 248 15.60 -1.74 -3.83
CA ASN A 248 16.86 -1.08 -4.13
C ASN A 248 17.85 -2.11 -4.70
N VAL A 249 18.21 -1.97 -5.97
CA VAL A 249 19.14 -2.85 -6.67
C VAL A 249 20.56 -2.26 -6.78
N SER A 250 20.81 -1.14 -6.10
CA SER A 250 22.13 -0.52 -5.98
C SER A 250 22.92 -1.08 -4.79
N LYS A 251 24.16 -0.59 -4.62
CA LYS A 251 25.06 -0.94 -3.51
C LYS A 251 25.04 0.08 -2.38
N VAL A 252 24.24 1.14 -2.50
CA VAL A 252 24.15 2.23 -1.52
C VAL A 252 22.72 2.35 -1.01
N THR A 253 22.52 2.88 0.19
CA THR A 253 21.19 3.23 0.69
C THR A 253 20.62 4.39 -0.14
N VAL A 254 19.33 4.32 -0.45
CA VAL A 254 18.62 5.36 -1.21
C VAL A 254 17.41 5.86 -0.40
N ASP A 255 17.19 7.17 -0.40
CA ASP A 255 15.98 7.80 0.14
C ASP A 255 14.83 7.53 -0.85
N TYR A 256 13.97 6.56 -0.53
CA TYR A 256 12.80 6.22 -1.33
C TYR A 256 11.61 7.06 -0.88
N ARG A 257 10.92 7.66 -1.85
CA ARG A 257 9.68 8.39 -1.62
C ARG A 257 8.54 7.68 -2.34
N GLY A 258 7.37 7.57 -1.75
CA GLY A 258 6.24 6.95 -2.44
C GLY A 258 5.77 7.77 -3.65
N TRP A 259 5.10 7.12 -4.61
CA TRP A 259 4.41 7.84 -5.70
C TRP A 259 3.07 8.46 -5.25
N TYR A 260 2.76 8.35 -3.97
CA TYR A 260 1.58 8.88 -3.32
C TYR A 260 1.69 10.37 -2.94
N SER A 261 2.91 10.91 -2.88
CA SER A 261 3.14 12.25 -2.32
C SER A 261 2.89 13.37 -3.34
N GLU A 262 1.76 14.07 -3.24
CA GLU A 262 1.50 15.31 -4.00
C GLU A 262 2.38 16.49 -3.56
N SER A 263 2.80 16.51 -2.29
CA SER A 263 3.26 17.73 -1.61
C SER A 263 4.72 18.14 -1.88
N LEU A 264 5.44 17.48 -2.79
CA LEU A 264 6.91 17.56 -2.77
C LEU A 264 7.57 18.34 -3.90
N ARG A 265 6.84 19.01 -4.80
CA ARG A 265 7.46 19.89 -5.80
C ARG A 265 6.70 21.18 -6.09
N GLU A 266 7.42 22.29 -6.03
CA GLU A 266 6.99 23.62 -6.52
C GLU A 266 6.66 23.59 -8.03
N ASP A 267 7.17 22.61 -8.77
CA ASP A 267 6.94 22.39 -10.22
C ASP A 267 5.70 21.52 -10.55
N GLY A 268 4.87 21.20 -9.55
CA GLY A 268 3.59 20.50 -9.73
C GLY A 268 3.63 18.98 -9.50
N PRO A 269 2.45 18.31 -9.47
CA PRO A 269 2.33 16.94 -8.99
C PRO A 269 2.92 15.94 -9.99
N VAL A 270 4.02 15.32 -9.58
CA VAL A 270 4.67 14.21 -10.28
C VAL A 270 4.12 12.91 -9.68
N ALA A 271 2.85 12.63 -9.99
CA ALA A 271 2.08 11.53 -9.40
C ALA A 271 2.01 10.28 -10.29
N ALA A 272 1.65 9.15 -9.68
CA ALA A 272 1.20 7.98 -10.43
C ALA A 272 -0.06 8.31 -11.25
N LYS A 273 -0.12 7.82 -12.49
CA LYS A 273 -1.28 7.97 -13.38
C LYS A 273 -1.82 6.61 -13.76
N LEU A 274 -3.14 6.49 -13.81
CA LEU A 274 -3.80 5.26 -14.22
C LEU A 274 -4.81 5.58 -15.32
N THR A 275 -4.76 4.82 -16.41
CA THR A 275 -5.77 4.85 -17.46
C THR A 275 -6.26 3.45 -17.81
N ASP A 276 -7.39 3.31 -18.50
CA ASP A 276 -7.81 2.04 -19.11
C ASP A 276 -7.44 1.96 -20.61
N ASP A 277 -7.82 0.89 -21.30
CA ASP A 277 -7.60 0.70 -22.74
C ASP A 277 -8.29 1.76 -23.62
N ARG A 278 -9.25 2.53 -23.06
CA ARG A 278 -9.95 3.65 -23.73
C ARG A 278 -9.33 5.00 -23.36
N SER A 279 -8.17 5.00 -22.71
CA SER A 279 -7.47 6.19 -22.22
C SER A 279 -8.30 7.01 -21.23
N ARG A 280 -9.29 6.41 -20.55
CA ARG A 280 -10.02 7.08 -19.48
C ARG A 280 -9.11 7.18 -18.26
N PRO A 281 -8.89 8.37 -17.68
CA PRO A 281 -8.07 8.51 -16.48
C PRO A 281 -8.85 8.11 -15.22
N TYR A 282 -8.12 7.61 -14.23
CA TYR A 282 -8.61 7.32 -12.88
C TYR A 282 -7.81 8.16 -11.88
N SER A 283 -8.50 8.83 -10.97
CA SER A 283 -7.89 9.74 -10.01
C SER A 283 -7.20 8.96 -8.89
N LEU A 284 -5.97 9.35 -8.54
CA LEU A 284 -5.32 8.88 -7.33
C LEU A 284 -6.06 9.48 -6.12
N LEU A 285 -6.44 8.67 -5.14
CA LEU A 285 -7.14 9.13 -3.95
C LEU A 285 -6.16 9.64 -2.90
N GLU A 286 -6.32 10.90 -2.52
CA GLU A 286 -5.64 11.51 -1.38
C GLU A 286 -6.43 11.34 -0.09
N PHE A 287 -5.72 11.02 0.99
CA PHE A 287 -6.26 10.94 2.33
C PHE A 287 -5.76 12.13 3.15
N GLY A 288 -6.62 12.65 4.03
CA GLY A 288 -6.33 13.87 4.77
C GLY A 288 -5.21 13.69 5.79
N GLU A 289 -4.69 14.81 6.30
CA GLU A 289 -3.77 14.79 7.43
C GLU A 289 -4.43 14.08 8.63
N GLY A 290 -3.83 12.96 9.05
CA GLY A 290 -4.32 12.14 10.16
C GLY A 290 -4.91 10.80 9.76
N ASP A 291 -5.32 10.63 8.49
CA ASP A 291 -5.80 9.35 7.99
C ASP A 291 -4.61 8.41 7.76
N LYS A 292 -4.62 7.27 8.45
CA LYS A 292 -3.59 6.24 8.26
C LYS A 292 -4.14 5.12 7.43
N VAL A 293 -3.75 5.09 6.16
CA VAL A 293 -4.07 3.99 5.25
C VAL A 293 -2.94 2.97 5.25
N GLN A 294 -3.31 1.71 5.42
CA GLN A 294 -2.33 0.64 5.50
C GLN A 294 -1.63 0.44 4.15
N GLY A 295 -0.29 0.43 4.19
CA GLY A 295 0.54 0.02 3.06
C GLY A 295 0.99 1.15 2.13
N ILE A 296 0.58 2.40 2.40
CA ILE A 296 1.16 3.58 1.74
C ILE A 296 2.51 3.90 2.40
N GLN A 297 3.54 4.13 1.59
CA GLN A 297 4.84 4.60 2.04
C GLN A 297 5.02 6.06 1.62
N THR A 298 5.30 6.95 2.58
CA THR A 298 5.65 8.35 2.27
C THR A 298 7.13 8.47 1.95
N ASP A 299 7.97 7.94 2.84
CA ASP A 299 9.42 8.07 2.85
C ASP A 299 10.05 6.90 3.62
N VAL A 300 11.13 6.32 3.09
CA VAL A 300 11.91 5.28 3.78
C VAL A 300 13.31 5.14 3.19
N ASP A 301 14.30 4.96 4.05
CA ASP A 301 15.64 4.55 3.63
C ASP A 301 15.64 3.09 3.17
N LEU A 302 15.85 2.90 1.87
CA LEU A 302 16.03 1.59 1.26
C LEU A 302 17.50 1.21 1.23
N GLU A 303 17.91 0.36 2.16
CA GLU A 303 19.23 -0.28 2.15
C GLU A 303 19.45 -1.13 0.87
N PRO A 304 20.70 -1.43 0.50
CA PRO A 304 21.01 -2.29 -0.64
C PRO A 304 20.26 -3.62 -0.57
N SER A 305 19.63 -4.02 -1.69
CA SER A 305 18.80 -5.22 -1.81
C SER A 305 17.53 -5.26 -0.94
N ARG A 306 17.26 -4.24 -0.13
CA ARG A 306 16.03 -4.15 0.67
C ARG A 306 14.83 -3.98 -0.24
N ARG A 307 13.72 -4.60 0.18
CA ARG A 307 12.40 -4.47 -0.46
C ARG A 307 11.44 -3.77 0.47
N VAL A 308 10.61 -2.90 -0.09
CA VAL A 308 9.44 -2.32 0.58
C VAL A 308 8.19 -2.56 -0.24
N THR A 309 7.05 -2.52 0.43
CA THR A 309 5.74 -2.57 -0.19
C THR A 309 5.09 -1.20 -0.07
N ASP A 310 4.64 -0.68 -1.21
CA ASP A 310 3.91 0.58 -1.32
C ASP A 310 2.54 0.34 -1.97
N SER A 311 1.56 1.19 -1.71
CA SER A 311 0.19 1.04 -2.20
C SER A 311 -0.30 2.32 -2.82
N LEU A 312 -0.83 2.20 -4.04
CA LEU A 312 -1.53 3.26 -4.74
C LEU A 312 -3.02 2.94 -4.75
N ILE A 313 -3.86 3.95 -4.53
CA ILE A 313 -5.30 3.78 -4.44
C ILE A 313 -5.93 4.74 -5.43
N PHE A 314 -6.66 4.19 -6.39
CA PHE A 314 -7.36 4.95 -7.41
C PHE A 314 -8.87 4.85 -7.22
N ASP A 315 -9.56 5.96 -7.43
CA ASP A 315 -11.01 6.01 -7.44
C ASP A 315 -11.55 5.26 -8.66
N VAL A 316 -12.58 4.45 -8.47
CA VAL A 316 -13.24 3.71 -9.55
C VAL A 316 -14.69 4.19 -9.62
N PRO A 317 -15.09 4.87 -10.71
CA PRO A 317 -16.46 5.33 -10.84
C PRO A 317 -17.47 4.18 -10.74
N SER A 318 -18.50 4.35 -9.90
CA SER A 318 -19.55 3.33 -9.70
C SER A 318 -20.35 2.99 -10.98
N ASP A 319 -20.30 3.86 -11.99
CA ASP A 319 -20.93 3.68 -13.31
C ASP A 319 -19.98 3.04 -14.35
N LEU A 320 -18.79 2.60 -13.94
CA LEU A 320 -17.84 1.94 -14.83
C LEU A 320 -18.41 0.62 -15.34
N ASP A 321 -18.60 0.53 -16.67
CA ASP A 321 -18.84 -0.74 -17.35
C ASP A 321 -17.57 -1.60 -17.31
N ARG A 322 -17.46 -2.45 -16.28
CA ARG A 322 -16.32 -3.37 -16.07
C ARG A 322 -16.11 -4.34 -17.24
N SER A 323 -17.13 -4.65 -18.03
CA SER A 323 -16.99 -5.52 -19.20
C SER A 323 -16.22 -4.85 -20.35
N SER A 324 -16.14 -3.52 -20.32
CA SER A 324 -15.51 -2.71 -21.36
C SER A 324 -14.01 -2.49 -21.16
N VAL A 325 -13.48 -2.75 -19.97
CA VAL A 325 -12.06 -2.59 -19.61
C VAL A 325 -11.38 -3.97 -19.62
N ARG A 326 -10.26 -4.09 -20.33
CA ARG A 326 -9.47 -5.34 -20.42
C ARG A 326 -8.17 -5.24 -19.65
N ALA A 327 -7.63 -4.03 -19.52
CA ALA A 327 -6.47 -3.72 -18.72
C ALA A 327 -6.48 -2.28 -18.25
N PHE A 328 -5.74 -2.04 -17.18
CA PHE A 328 -5.30 -0.71 -16.78
C PHE A 328 -3.85 -0.49 -17.18
N HIS A 329 -3.50 0.76 -17.42
CA HIS A 329 -2.17 1.23 -17.75
C HIS A 329 -1.69 2.15 -16.63
N LEU A 330 -0.78 1.64 -15.81
CA LEU A 330 -0.17 2.37 -14.71
C LEU A 330 1.13 3.01 -15.19
N TRP A 331 1.21 4.32 -15.05
CA TRP A 331 2.40 5.12 -15.29
C TRP A 331 2.92 5.68 -13.97
N LEU A 332 4.11 5.25 -13.58
CA LEU A 332 4.84 5.79 -12.43
C LEU A 332 5.95 6.69 -12.95
N ASP A 333 5.88 7.98 -12.60
CA ASP A 333 6.88 8.93 -13.04
C ASP A 333 8.24 8.64 -12.39
N GLY A 334 9.29 8.53 -13.21
CA GLY A 334 10.66 8.31 -12.74
C GLY A 334 11.22 9.54 -12.03
N ALA A 335 10.78 10.74 -12.43
CA ALA A 335 11.28 11.99 -11.88
C ALA A 335 10.98 12.10 -10.38
N ALA A 336 9.87 11.52 -9.90
CA ALA A 336 9.53 11.42 -8.47
C ALA A 336 10.63 10.72 -7.65
N GLN A 337 11.40 9.83 -8.29
CA GLN A 337 12.49 9.07 -7.67
C GLN A 337 13.89 9.56 -8.07
N GLY A 338 13.98 10.71 -8.75
CA GLY A 338 15.24 11.18 -9.33
C GLY A 338 15.75 10.30 -10.48
N ILE A 339 14.87 9.60 -11.18
CA ILE A 339 15.18 8.75 -12.33
C ILE A 339 14.66 9.43 -13.60
N GLU A 340 15.38 9.27 -14.71
CA GLU A 340 15.01 9.88 -15.99
C GLU A 340 13.77 9.22 -16.63
N HIS A 341 13.64 7.90 -16.51
CA HIS A 341 12.61 7.14 -17.21
C HIS A 341 11.52 6.64 -16.28
N PRO A 342 10.25 6.68 -16.72
CA PRO A 342 9.15 6.18 -15.93
C PRO A 342 9.05 4.64 -15.95
N PHE A 343 8.30 4.11 -14.99
CA PHE A 343 7.81 2.73 -15.05
C PHE A 343 6.43 2.71 -15.69
N ARG A 344 6.21 1.79 -16.63
CA ARG A 344 4.93 1.62 -17.34
C ARG A 344 4.48 0.18 -17.25
N PHE A 345 3.34 -0.05 -16.61
CA PHE A 345 2.77 -1.37 -16.43
C PHE A 345 1.39 -1.46 -17.06
N ARG A 346 1.15 -2.55 -17.79
CA ARG A 346 -0.18 -3.01 -18.18
C ARG A 346 -0.66 -4.03 -17.16
N ILE A 347 -1.75 -3.72 -16.47
CA ILE A 347 -2.39 -4.54 -15.43
C ILE A 347 -3.65 -5.17 -16.04
N PRO A 348 -3.59 -6.40 -16.56
CA PRO A 348 -4.77 -7.06 -17.09
C PRO A 348 -5.79 -7.34 -15.98
N VAL A 349 -7.08 -7.26 -16.30
CA VAL A 349 -8.17 -7.35 -15.30
C VAL A 349 -8.26 -8.72 -14.61
N ASP A 350 -7.71 -9.76 -15.22
CA ASP A 350 -7.58 -11.09 -14.61
C ASP A 350 -6.61 -11.13 -13.42
N MET A 351 -5.73 -10.12 -13.30
CA MET A 351 -4.85 -9.92 -12.14
C MET A 351 -5.55 -9.15 -11.00
N ILE A 352 -6.73 -8.55 -11.24
CA ILE A 352 -7.41 -7.68 -10.28
C ILE A 352 -8.41 -8.49 -9.48
N GLU A 353 -8.15 -8.63 -8.18
CA GLU A 353 -9.07 -9.28 -7.26
C GLU A 353 -10.36 -8.45 -7.12
N GLY A 354 -11.52 -9.10 -7.22
CA GLY A 354 -12.82 -8.41 -7.09
C GLY A 354 -13.25 -7.60 -8.33
N TRP A 355 -12.59 -7.79 -9.47
CA TRP A 355 -13.06 -7.34 -10.79
C TRP A 355 -14.34 -8.07 -11.19
#